data_AF-A0A7J6EQT3-F1
#
_entry.id   AF-A0A7J6EQT3-F1
#
_cell.length_a   1.000
_cell.length_b   1.000
_cell.length_c   1.000
_cell.angle_alpha   90.00
_cell.angle_beta   90.00
_cell.angle_gamma   90.00
#
_symmetry.space_group_name_H-M   'P 1'
#
loop_
_entity.id
_entity.type
_entity.pdbx_description
1 polymer ?
#
loop_
_entity_poly.entity_id
_entity_poly.type
_entity_poly.pdbx_seq_one_letter_code
_entity_poly.pdbx_strand_id
1 'polypeptide(L)'
;MTTPFSSSDGGGVAVMAGPVNPLDPSSSKTCFNDSAIESPVLIFLLFHKAIRSELDVLHRTAVGLATNHGNGADVKPLLERYHFLRSIYKHHCNAEDEVIFPALDIRVKNVARTYSLEHKGESFIFDQLFKLLNSDVEKEESYWRELASCTGALHTSISKHLFKEEEQVLRLLMEKFSHEELASLVWQFLCSIPVNMIAKFLPWLSSSISSDEHQSMCKLLGKVIPEEKLLQQVRTLTWT
;
A
#
# COMPACT_ATOMS: atom_id res chain seq x y z
N MET A 1 19.51 -73.38 1.28
CA MET A 1 18.48 -73.37 0.21
C MET A 1 17.27 -72.64 0.74
N THR A 2 16.76 -71.72 -0.07
CA THR A 2 15.83 -70.63 0.22
C THR A 2 14.45 -71.08 0.72
N THR A 3 13.95 -70.46 1.79
CA THR A 3 12.53 -70.42 2.16
C THR A 3 11.86 -69.16 1.57
N PRO A 4 10.53 -69.19 1.32
CA PRO A 4 9.87 -68.23 0.45
C PRO A 4 9.23 -67.06 1.18
N PHE A 5 8.96 -66.04 0.36
CA PHE A 5 8.23 -64.80 0.60
C PHE A 5 6.97 -64.93 1.47
N SER A 6 6.80 -63.95 2.35
CA SER A 6 5.50 -63.49 2.83
C SER A 6 5.46 -61.98 2.69
N SER A 7 4.63 -61.50 1.77
CA SER A 7 4.23 -60.10 1.64
C SER A 7 3.10 -59.82 2.62
N SER A 8 3.32 -58.91 3.56
CA SER A 8 2.24 -58.16 4.20
C SER A 8 2.66 -56.71 4.30
N ASP A 9 1.84 -55.91 3.65
CA ASP A 9 1.84 -54.46 3.55
C ASP A 9 1.64 -53.81 4.93
N GLY A 10 2.34 -52.70 5.19
CA GLY A 10 2.31 -52.04 6.49
C GLY A 10 3.44 -51.03 6.72
N GLY A 11 3.65 -50.10 5.78
CA GLY A 11 4.63 -49.02 5.91
C GLY A 11 4.00 -47.74 6.46
N GLY A 12 4.07 -47.54 7.77
CA GLY A 12 3.72 -46.27 8.42
C GLY A 12 4.62 -45.13 7.95
N VAL A 13 4.01 -43.99 7.64
CA VAL A 13 4.74 -42.77 7.27
C VAL A 13 5.27 -42.13 8.55
N ALA A 14 6.58 -42.21 8.76
CA ALA A 14 7.26 -41.54 9.86
C ALA A 14 7.27 -40.02 9.63
N VAL A 15 6.69 -39.27 10.58
CA VAL A 15 6.75 -37.81 10.66
C VAL A 15 8.10 -37.43 11.24
N MET A 16 8.99 -36.87 10.42
CA MET A 16 10.24 -36.26 10.89
C MET A 16 9.96 -34.83 11.36
N ALA A 17 9.84 -34.64 12.67
CA ALA A 17 9.84 -33.33 13.30
C ALA A 17 11.29 -32.81 13.39
N GLY A 18 11.64 -31.87 12.51
CA GLY A 18 12.86 -31.06 12.62
C GLY A 18 12.67 -29.88 13.59
N PRO A 19 13.75 -29.34 14.18
CA PRO A 19 13.64 -28.27 15.16
C PRO A 19 13.14 -26.97 14.50
N VAL A 20 12.04 -26.44 15.04
CA VAL A 20 11.47 -25.15 14.64
C VAL A 20 12.28 -24.06 15.32
N ASN A 21 13.15 -23.39 14.57
CA ASN A 21 13.78 -22.16 15.08
C ASN A 21 12.71 -21.06 15.15
N PRO A 22 12.68 -20.24 16.22
CA PRO A 22 11.80 -19.08 16.29
C PRO A 22 12.13 -18.12 15.14
N LEU A 23 11.12 -17.78 14.33
CA LEU A 23 11.20 -16.70 13.37
C LEU A 23 11.32 -15.40 14.16
N ASP A 24 12.51 -14.80 14.15
CA ASP A 24 12.70 -13.43 14.59
C ASP A 24 11.73 -12.51 13.81
N PRO A 25 11.08 -11.54 14.46
CA PRO A 25 10.37 -10.49 13.76
C PRO A 25 11.42 -9.59 13.12
N SER A 26 11.87 -9.98 11.92
CA SER A 26 12.67 -9.15 11.05
C SER A 26 11.86 -7.89 10.76
N SER A 27 12.14 -6.85 11.54
CA SER A 27 11.90 -5.46 11.18
C SER A 27 12.22 -5.33 9.71
N SER A 28 11.20 -5.03 8.92
CA SER A 28 11.29 -4.76 7.50
C SER A 28 12.25 -3.58 7.30
N LYS A 29 13.55 -3.86 7.23
CA LYS A 29 14.55 -2.93 6.74
C LYS A 29 14.26 -2.76 5.26
N THR A 30 13.49 -1.73 4.94
CA THR A 30 13.37 -1.16 3.60
C THR A 30 14.78 -1.02 3.01
N CYS A 31 15.00 -1.59 1.83
CA CYS A 31 16.28 -1.67 1.15
C CYS A 31 16.71 -0.32 0.51
N PHE A 32 16.62 0.78 1.25
CA PHE A 32 16.93 2.11 0.71
C PHE A 32 17.95 2.85 1.58
N ASN A 33 19.09 3.16 0.95
CA ASN A 33 20.21 3.90 1.53
C ASN A 33 19.83 5.36 1.81
N ASP A 34 20.68 6.09 2.55
CA ASP A 34 20.59 7.55 2.79
C ASP A 34 20.34 8.38 1.51
N SER A 35 20.68 7.86 0.33
CA SER A 35 20.44 8.50 -0.97
C SER A 35 18.95 8.65 -1.33
N ALA A 36 18.06 7.81 -0.80
CA ALA A 36 16.62 7.92 -1.04
C ALA A 36 15.99 9.11 -0.30
N ILE A 37 16.57 9.51 0.84
CA ILE A 37 16.07 10.62 1.68
C ILE A 37 16.24 11.97 0.97
N GLU A 38 17.19 12.09 0.05
CA GLU A 38 17.41 13.30 -0.75
C GLU A 38 16.84 13.24 -2.18
N SER A 39 16.34 12.08 -2.59
CA SER A 39 15.81 11.86 -3.94
C SER A 39 14.34 12.30 -4.04
N PRO A 40 13.89 12.81 -5.20
CA PRO A 40 12.47 13.16 -5.38
C PRO A 40 11.52 11.98 -5.21
N VAL A 41 12.01 10.73 -5.37
CA VAL A 41 11.19 9.53 -5.15
C VAL A 41 10.78 9.33 -3.69
N LEU A 42 11.38 10.04 -2.73
CA LEU A 42 10.99 9.99 -1.32
C LEU A 42 9.50 10.19 -1.12
N ILE A 43 8.88 11.07 -1.90
CA ILE A 43 7.44 11.33 -1.77
C ILE A 43 6.61 10.07 -1.98
N PHE A 44 6.96 9.21 -2.96
CA PHE A 44 6.24 7.96 -3.20
C PHE A 44 6.37 7.01 -2.02
N LEU A 45 7.57 6.91 -1.42
CA LEU A 45 7.79 6.12 -0.20
C LEU A 45 6.90 6.60 0.96
N LEU A 46 6.75 7.91 1.13
CA LEU A 46 5.88 8.47 2.17
C LEU A 46 4.41 8.16 1.88
N PHE A 47 3.95 8.28 0.63
CA PHE A 47 2.61 7.85 0.22
C PHE A 47 2.38 6.37 0.56
N HIS A 48 3.30 5.49 0.17
CA HIS A 48 3.18 4.06 0.39
C HIS A 48 3.15 3.72 1.87
N LYS A 49 3.99 4.39 2.68
CA LYS A 49 3.99 4.25 4.14
C LYS A 49 2.64 4.63 4.74
N ALA A 50 2.07 5.76 4.33
CA ALA A 50 0.77 6.20 4.83
C ALA A 50 -0.38 5.28 4.41
N ILE A 51 -0.38 4.80 3.15
CA ILE A 51 -1.36 3.82 2.66
C ILE A 51 -1.30 2.53 3.47
N ARG A 52 -0.09 2.00 3.73
CA ARG A 52 0.09 0.81 4.57
C ARG A 52 -0.41 1.04 6.00
N SER A 53 -0.13 2.20 6.58
CA SER A 53 -0.62 2.57 7.93
C SER A 53 -2.15 2.58 8.00
N GLU A 54 -2.83 3.13 7.00
CA GLU A 54 -4.30 3.14 6.97
C GLU A 54 -4.90 1.75 6.72
N LEU A 55 -4.27 0.94 5.86
CA LEU A 55 -4.64 -0.48 5.67
C LEU A 55 -4.53 -1.27 6.99
N ASP A 56 -3.45 -1.04 7.72
CA ASP A 56 -3.19 -1.62 9.04
C ASP A 56 -4.30 -1.29 10.03
N VAL A 57 -4.71 -0.02 10.10
CA VAL A 57 -5.80 0.41 10.97
C VAL A 57 -7.12 -0.19 10.53
N LEU A 58 -7.45 -0.12 9.24
CA LEU A 58 -8.68 -0.70 8.68
C LEU A 58 -8.80 -2.19 9.01
N HIS A 59 -7.73 -2.96 8.77
CA HIS A 59 -7.72 -4.39 9.03
C HIS A 59 -7.81 -4.72 10.52
N ARG A 60 -7.03 -4.04 11.38
CA ARG A 60 -7.10 -4.25 12.84
C ARG A 60 -8.48 -3.92 13.40
N THR A 61 -9.14 -2.87 12.90
CA THR A 61 -10.51 -2.54 13.30
C THR A 61 -11.48 -3.65 12.90
N ALA A 62 -11.40 -4.19 11.68
CA ALA A 62 -12.24 -5.30 11.24
C ALA A 62 -12.01 -6.59 12.06
N VAL A 63 -10.74 -6.92 12.37
CA VAL A 63 -10.40 -8.05 13.24
C VAL A 63 -10.96 -7.86 14.64
N GLY A 64 -10.84 -6.66 15.22
CA GLY A 64 -11.38 -6.36 16.55
C GLY A 64 -12.90 -6.51 16.63
N LEU A 65 -13.61 -6.18 15.55
CA LEU A 65 -15.06 -6.40 15.45
C LEU A 65 -15.42 -7.90 15.39
N ALA A 66 -14.60 -8.70 14.69
CA ALA A 66 -14.77 -10.14 14.61
C ALA A 66 -14.48 -10.86 15.94
N THR A 67 -13.46 -10.44 16.69
CA THR A 67 -13.09 -11.09 17.96
C THR A 67 -14.03 -10.76 19.11
N ASN A 68 -14.59 -9.55 19.13
CA ASN A 68 -15.42 -9.07 20.23
C ASN A 68 -16.91 -9.41 20.06
N HIS A 69 -17.25 -10.35 19.15
CA HIS A 69 -18.61 -10.81 18.85
C HIS A 69 -19.56 -9.61 18.67
N GLY A 70 -19.42 -8.90 17.54
CA GLY A 70 -20.00 -7.59 17.19
C GLY A 70 -21.52 -7.39 17.26
N ASN A 71 -22.19 -7.98 18.26
CA ASN A 71 -23.58 -7.78 18.60
C ASN A 71 -23.79 -6.33 19.04
N GLY A 72 -24.36 -5.52 18.15
CA GLY A 72 -24.53 -4.07 18.35
C GLY A 72 -23.33 -3.21 17.95
N ALA A 73 -22.30 -3.78 17.32
CA ALA A 73 -21.16 -3.01 16.85
C ALA A 73 -21.48 -2.19 15.59
N ASP A 74 -21.00 -0.94 15.57
CA ASP A 74 -21.20 -0.03 14.45
C ASP A 74 -20.13 -0.26 13.36
N VAL A 75 -20.58 -0.46 12.14
CA VAL A 75 -19.71 -0.62 10.96
C VAL A 75 -19.32 0.72 10.36
N LYS A 76 -20.02 1.80 10.72
CA LYS A 76 -19.84 3.14 10.15
C LYS A 76 -18.40 3.66 10.25
N PRO A 77 -17.67 3.52 11.39
CA PRO A 77 -16.27 3.96 11.45
C PRO A 77 -15.38 3.23 10.44
N LEU A 78 -15.65 1.94 10.19
CA LEU A 78 -14.92 1.14 9.21
C LEU A 78 -15.27 1.56 7.78
N LEU A 79 -16.55 1.87 7.52
CA LEU A 79 -17.01 2.38 6.23
C LEU A 79 -16.42 3.77 5.91
N GLU A 80 -16.30 4.66 6.89
CA GLU A 80 -15.66 5.97 6.72
C GLU A 80 -14.18 5.83 6.36
N ARG A 81 -13.45 4.95 7.07
CA ARG A 81 -12.06 4.62 6.75
C ARG A 81 -11.90 3.99 5.37
N TYR A 82 -12.80 3.06 5.01
CA TYR A 82 -12.86 2.49 3.67
C TYR A 82 -12.97 3.57 2.60
N HIS A 83 -13.93 4.50 2.74
CA HIS A 83 -14.14 5.56 1.76
C HIS A 83 -12.93 6.47 1.62
N PHE A 84 -12.32 6.83 2.75
CA PHE A 84 -11.11 7.62 2.77
C PHE A 84 -9.97 6.91 2.03
N LEU A 85 -9.65 5.68 2.42
CA LEU A 85 -8.57 4.90 1.82
C LEU A 85 -8.81 4.63 0.34
N ARG A 86 -10.03 4.22 -0.06
CA ARG A 86 -10.42 4.00 -1.46
C ARG A 86 -10.22 5.25 -2.30
N SER A 87 -10.56 6.43 -1.75
CA SER A 87 -10.37 7.70 -2.44
C SER A 87 -8.89 8.00 -2.65
N ILE A 88 -8.07 7.90 -1.60
CA ILE A 88 -6.62 8.15 -1.67
C ILE A 88 -5.95 7.19 -2.65
N TYR A 89 -6.18 5.88 -2.47
CA TYR A 89 -5.54 4.85 -3.25
C TYR A 89 -5.90 4.93 -4.73
N LYS A 90 -7.17 5.22 -5.05
CA LYS A 90 -7.60 5.43 -6.44
C LYS A 90 -6.87 6.59 -7.10
N HIS A 91 -6.68 7.72 -6.40
CA HIS A 91 -5.96 8.85 -6.96
C HIS A 91 -4.46 8.59 -7.13
N HIS A 92 -3.86 7.82 -6.22
CA HIS A 92 -2.48 7.36 -6.34
C HIS A 92 -2.29 6.48 -7.59
N CYS A 93 -3.07 5.41 -7.73
CA CYS A 93 -3.00 4.53 -8.90
C CYS A 93 -3.25 5.27 -10.21
N ASN A 94 -4.25 6.17 -10.24
CA ASN A 94 -4.52 6.98 -11.43
C ASN A 94 -3.32 7.85 -11.81
N ALA A 95 -2.71 8.53 -10.84
CA ALA A 95 -1.55 9.38 -11.09
C ALA A 95 -0.32 8.57 -11.55
N GLU A 96 -0.16 7.32 -11.10
CA GLU A 96 0.87 6.42 -11.62
C GLU A 96 0.59 5.98 -13.05
N ASP A 97 -0.65 5.57 -13.33
CA ASP A 97 -1.09 5.14 -14.67
C ASP A 97 -1.02 6.28 -15.70
N GLU A 98 -1.23 7.53 -15.28
CA GLU A 98 -1.24 8.71 -16.15
C GLU A 98 0.14 9.37 -16.31
N VAL A 99 1.01 9.29 -15.29
CA VAL A 99 2.29 10.03 -15.27
C VAL A 99 3.49 9.11 -15.19
N ILE A 100 3.55 8.24 -14.18
CA ILE A 100 4.76 7.49 -13.82
C ILE A 100 5.02 6.36 -14.81
N PHE A 101 4.01 5.52 -15.06
CA PHE A 101 4.17 4.38 -15.94
C PHE A 101 4.36 4.77 -17.40
N PRO A 102 3.66 5.78 -17.97
CA PRO A 102 3.96 6.26 -19.31
C PRO A 102 5.39 6.80 -19.45
N ALA A 103 5.88 7.55 -18.45
CA ALA A 103 7.26 8.03 -18.46
C ALA A 103 8.27 6.87 -18.46
N LEU A 104 8.03 5.86 -17.62
CA LEU A 104 8.88 4.68 -17.56
C LEU A 104 8.83 3.85 -18.86
N ASP A 105 7.67 3.66 -19.46
CA ASP A 105 7.51 2.79 -20.64
C ASP A 105 8.25 3.33 -21.87
N ILE A 106 8.50 4.64 -21.93
CA ILE A 106 9.39 5.27 -22.93
C ILE A 106 10.83 4.75 -22.82
N ARG A 107 11.31 4.45 -21.60
CA ARG A 107 12.71 4.05 -21.32
C ARG A 107 12.87 2.55 -21.06
N VAL A 108 11.85 1.90 -20.53
CA VAL A 108 11.86 0.50 -20.09
C VAL A 108 10.55 -0.17 -20.51
N LYS A 109 10.61 -0.97 -21.58
CA LYS A 109 9.44 -1.64 -22.12
C LYS A 109 8.87 -2.69 -21.17
N ASN A 110 7.55 -2.85 -21.19
CA ASN A 110 6.80 -3.95 -20.56
C ASN A 110 6.72 -3.90 -19.03
N VAL A 111 7.06 -2.78 -18.39
CA VAL A 111 6.90 -2.61 -16.94
C VAL A 111 5.48 -2.14 -16.63
N ALA A 112 5.03 -1.07 -17.29
CA ALA A 112 3.78 -0.36 -17.03
C ALA A 112 2.54 -1.26 -16.98
N ARG A 113 2.36 -2.11 -18.00
CA ARG A 113 1.12 -2.90 -18.17
C ARG A 113 0.82 -3.83 -16.99
N THR A 114 1.86 -4.38 -16.35
CA THR A 114 1.67 -5.31 -15.23
C THR A 114 1.09 -4.60 -14.02
N TYR A 115 1.61 -3.42 -13.68
CA TYR A 115 1.15 -2.64 -12.52
C TYR A 115 -0.27 -2.09 -12.74
N SER A 116 -0.58 -1.56 -13.94
CA SER A 116 -1.95 -1.13 -14.25
C SER A 116 -2.98 -2.27 -14.23
N LEU A 117 -2.55 -3.53 -14.43
CA LEU A 117 -3.42 -4.70 -14.24
C LEU A 117 -3.60 -5.05 -12.77
N GLU A 118 -2.56 -4.91 -11.94
CA GLU A 118 -2.66 -5.06 -10.49
C GLU A 118 -3.64 -4.03 -9.90
N HIS A 119 -3.58 -2.77 -10.32
CA HIS A 119 -4.54 -1.72 -9.92
C HIS A 119 -6.00 -2.11 -10.16
N LYS A 120 -6.29 -2.77 -11.30
CA LYS A 120 -7.65 -3.26 -11.61
C LYS A 120 -8.07 -4.39 -10.68
N GLY A 121 -7.14 -5.31 -10.38
CA GLY A 121 -7.36 -6.39 -9.41
C GLY A 121 -7.64 -5.86 -8.00
N GLU A 122 -6.86 -4.89 -7.55
CA GLU A 122 -7.05 -4.25 -6.24
C GLU A 122 -8.34 -3.44 -6.19
N SER A 123 -8.68 -2.77 -7.30
CA SER A 123 -9.96 -2.08 -7.39
C SER A 123 -11.14 -3.02 -7.18
N PHE A 124 -11.07 -4.24 -7.71
CA PHE A 124 -12.09 -5.26 -7.50
C PHE A 124 -12.18 -5.69 -6.03
N ILE A 125 -11.07 -5.84 -5.31
CA ILE A 125 -11.08 -6.21 -3.88
C ILE A 125 -11.77 -5.10 -3.06
N PHE A 126 -11.46 -3.83 -3.33
CA PHE A 126 -12.18 -2.71 -2.72
C PHE A 126 -13.69 -2.76 -3.01
N ASP A 127 -14.10 -3.06 -4.24
CA ASP A 127 -15.52 -3.14 -4.60
C ASP A 127 -16.22 -4.29 -3.86
N GLN A 128 -15.53 -5.41 -3.62
CA GLN A 128 -16.04 -6.51 -2.79
C GLN A 128 -16.18 -6.08 -1.32
N LEU A 129 -15.18 -5.39 -0.77
CA LEU A 129 -15.24 -4.84 0.58
C LEU A 129 -16.38 -3.82 0.74
N PHE A 130 -16.60 -2.97 -0.26
CA PHE A 130 -17.72 -2.01 -0.26
C PHE A 130 -19.08 -2.70 -0.18
N LYS A 131 -19.29 -3.74 -0.99
CA LYS A 131 -20.53 -4.52 -0.97
C LYS A 131 -20.77 -5.14 0.41
N LEU A 132 -19.72 -5.66 1.03
CA LEU A 132 -19.82 -6.25 2.36
C LEU A 132 -20.10 -5.20 3.45
N LEU A 133 -19.47 -4.03 3.38
CA LEU A 133 -19.71 -2.93 4.32
C LEU A 133 -21.12 -2.35 4.23
N ASN A 134 -21.78 -2.47 3.06
CA ASN A 134 -23.14 -1.96 2.81
C ASN A 134 -24.18 -3.07 2.69
N SER A 135 -23.87 -4.30 3.12
CA SER A 135 -24.84 -5.37 3.05
C SER A 135 -25.90 -5.22 4.15
N ASP A 136 -27.15 -5.49 3.80
CA ASP A 136 -28.28 -5.53 4.75
C ASP A 136 -28.37 -6.89 5.49
N VAL A 137 -27.31 -7.70 5.42
CA VAL A 137 -27.27 -9.03 6.05
C VAL A 137 -27.22 -8.84 7.57
N GLU A 138 -27.90 -9.74 8.30
CA GLU A 138 -27.79 -9.77 9.75
C GLU A 138 -26.31 -9.89 10.15
N LYS A 139 -25.86 -9.02 11.06
CA LYS A 139 -24.45 -8.90 11.47
C LYS A 139 -24.05 -10.01 12.44
N GLU A 140 -24.25 -11.25 12.00
CA GLU A 140 -23.84 -12.45 12.69
C GLU A 140 -22.30 -12.60 12.72
N GLU A 141 -21.79 -13.56 13.48
CA GLU A 141 -20.35 -13.82 13.59
C GLU A 141 -19.68 -14.11 12.22
N SER A 142 -20.41 -14.74 11.30
CA SER A 142 -19.95 -15.00 9.92
C SER A 142 -19.63 -13.70 9.16
N TYR A 143 -20.50 -12.69 9.27
CA TYR A 143 -20.32 -11.38 8.65
C TYR A 143 -19.01 -10.71 9.07
N TRP A 144 -18.75 -10.66 10.38
CA TRP A 144 -17.55 -10.00 10.90
C TRP A 144 -16.27 -10.74 10.51
N ARG A 145 -16.30 -12.08 10.48
CA ARG A 145 -15.16 -12.89 10.00
C ARG A 145 -14.90 -12.67 8.52
N GLU A 146 -15.96 -12.58 7.70
CA GLU A 146 -15.83 -12.27 6.27
C GLU A 146 -15.24 -10.87 6.07
N LEU A 147 -15.64 -9.89 6.89
CA LEU A 147 -15.13 -8.53 6.84
C LEU A 147 -13.64 -8.45 7.22
N ALA A 148 -13.24 -9.17 8.27
CA ALA A 148 -11.85 -9.32 8.65
C ALA A 148 -11.02 -10.02 7.55
N SER A 149 -11.58 -11.06 6.91
CA SER A 149 -10.93 -11.76 5.81
C SER A 149 -10.76 -10.86 4.57
N CYS A 150 -11.80 -10.12 4.19
CA CYS A 150 -11.78 -9.23 3.03
C CYS A 150 -10.81 -8.06 3.22
N THR A 151 -10.80 -7.43 4.40
CA THR A 151 -9.80 -6.39 4.73
C THR A 151 -8.37 -6.94 4.77
N GLY A 152 -8.18 -8.19 5.22
CA GLY A 152 -6.88 -8.87 5.19
C GLY A 152 -6.38 -9.15 3.76
N ALA A 153 -7.29 -9.57 2.87
CA ALA A 153 -6.97 -9.76 1.45
C ALA A 153 -6.58 -8.43 0.78
N LEU A 154 -7.31 -7.35 1.06
CA LEU A 154 -7.00 -6.01 0.57
C LEU A 154 -5.63 -5.54 1.06
N HIS A 155 -5.38 -5.68 2.37
CA HIS A 155 -4.09 -5.34 2.99
C HIS A 155 -2.93 -6.06 2.34
N THR A 156 -3.04 -7.38 2.19
CA THR A 156 -1.99 -8.22 1.61
C THR A 156 -1.72 -7.85 0.16
N SER A 157 -2.78 -7.63 -0.64
CA SER A 157 -2.65 -7.29 -2.06
C SER A 157 -1.90 -5.97 -2.23
N ILE A 158 -2.39 -4.90 -1.61
CA ILE A 158 -1.82 -3.56 -1.78
C ILE A 158 -0.42 -3.49 -1.16
N SER A 159 -0.19 -4.06 0.02
CA SER A 159 1.13 -4.04 0.64
C SER A 159 2.18 -4.72 -0.24
N LYS A 160 1.80 -5.83 -0.90
CA LYS A 160 2.66 -6.54 -1.84
C LYS A 160 2.89 -5.74 -3.13
N HIS A 161 1.86 -5.08 -3.64
CA HIS A 161 1.96 -4.22 -4.81
C HIS A 161 2.92 -3.05 -4.57
N LEU A 162 2.69 -2.26 -3.51
CA LEU A 162 3.55 -1.13 -3.13
C LEU A 162 5.01 -1.57 -2.90
N PHE A 163 5.23 -2.76 -2.33
CA PHE A 163 6.58 -3.30 -2.17
C PHE A 163 7.25 -3.59 -3.52
N LYS A 164 6.52 -4.15 -4.50
CA LYS A 164 7.07 -4.36 -5.85
C LYS A 164 7.38 -3.04 -6.55
N GLU A 165 6.55 -2.02 -6.35
CA GLU A 165 6.81 -0.70 -6.91
C GLU A 165 8.07 -0.08 -6.32
N GLU A 166 8.24 -0.18 -5.01
CA GLU A 166 9.47 0.27 -4.34
C GLU A 166 10.70 -0.42 -4.93
N GLU A 167 10.71 -1.75 -4.98
CA GLU A 167 11.87 -2.53 -5.44
C GLU A 167 12.16 -2.39 -6.95
N GLN A 168 11.14 -2.12 -7.77
CA GLN A 168 11.28 -2.14 -9.22
C GLN A 168 11.01 -0.77 -9.85
N VAL A 169 9.82 -0.21 -9.64
CA VAL A 169 9.40 1.06 -10.27
C VAL A 169 10.26 2.21 -9.75
N LEU A 170 10.36 2.41 -8.43
CA LEU A 170 11.15 3.50 -7.85
C LEU A 170 12.65 3.33 -8.14
N ARG A 171 13.15 2.09 -8.10
CA ARG A 171 14.52 1.79 -8.51
C ARG A 171 14.78 2.17 -9.97
N LEU A 172 13.89 1.80 -10.89
CA LEU A 172 14.01 2.17 -12.30
C LEU A 172 13.90 3.68 -12.52
N LEU A 173 13.05 4.37 -11.77
CA LEU A 173 12.98 5.83 -11.79
C LEU A 173 14.34 6.44 -11.42
N MET A 174 14.95 5.99 -10.32
CA MET A 174 16.27 6.46 -9.89
C MET A 174 17.40 6.11 -10.87
N GLU A 175 17.31 4.97 -11.56
CA GLU A 175 18.33 4.52 -12.51
C GLU A 175 18.22 5.19 -13.89
N LYS A 176 16.99 5.53 -14.30
CA LYS A 176 16.72 5.95 -15.68
C LYS A 176 16.51 7.44 -15.85
N PHE A 177 16.21 8.18 -14.79
CA PHE A 177 15.89 9.60 -14.86
C PHE A 177 16.89 10.46 -14.09
N SER A 178 17.15 11.66 -14.60
CA SER A 178 17.92 12.66 -13.86
C SER A 178 17.13 13.18 -12.66
N HIS A 179 17.81 13.83 -11.72
CA HIS A 179 17.14 14.46 -10.58
C HIS A 179 16.08 15.49 -11.00
N GLU A 180 16.36 16.30 -12.03
CA GLU A 180 15.43 17.31 -12.55
C GLU A 180 14.21 16.66 -13.20
N GLU A 181 14.40 15.58 -13.96
CA GLU A 181 13.30 14.83 -14.56
C GLU A 181 12.43 14.17 -13.48
N LEU A 182 13.04 13.59 -12.44
CA LEU A 182 12.31 13.03 -11.31
C LEU A 182 11.51 14.09 -10.54
N ALA A 183 12.10 15.27 -10.30
CA ALA A 183 11.37 16.38 -9.68
C ALA A 183 10.16 16.79 -10.54
N SER A 184 10.34 16.89 -11.86
CA SER A 184 9.23 17.19 -12.78
C SER A 184 8.14 16.10 -12.77
N LEU A 185 8.51 14.82 -12.74
CA LEU A 185 7.56 13.71 -12.65
C LEU A 185 6.79 13.74 -11.33
N VAL A 186 7.46 13.99 -10.21
CA VAL A 186 6.80 14.16 -8.92
C VAL A 186 5.81 15.33 -8.96
N TRP A 187 6.19 16.46 -9.54
CA TRP A 187 5.30 17.59 -9.67
C TRP A 187 4.06 17.25 -10.50
N GLN A 188 4.23 16.60 -11.66
CA GLN A 188 3.13 16.15 -12.51
C GLN A 188 2.22 15.14 -11.82
N PHE A 189 2.80 14.19 -11.07
CA PHE A 189 2.06 13.25 -10.25
C PHE A 189 1.18 13.97 -9.22
N LEU A 190 1.74 14.93 -8.49
CA LEU A 190 1.00 15.73 -7.51
C LEU A 190 -0.11 16.56 -8.16
N CYS A 191 0.13 17.14 -9.35
CA CYS A 191 -0.87 17.88 -10.12
C CYS A 191 -2.02 17.02 -10.66
N SER A 192 -1.79 15.70 -10.80
CA SER A 192 -2.82 14.76 -11.26
C SER A 192 -3.81 14.39 -10.15
N ILE A 193 -3.50 14.74 -8.89
CA ILE A 193 -4.38 14.55 -7.74
C ILE A 193 -5.25 15.80 -7.56
N PRO A 194 -6.59 15.67 -7.44
CA PRO A 194 -7.47 16.82 -7.23
C PRO A 194 -7.09 17.66 -6.01
N VAL A 195 -7.12 18.98 -6.14
CA VAL A 195 -6.69 19.92 -5.07
C VAL A 195 -7.48 19.75 -3.77
N ASN A 196 -8.79 19.47 -3.87
CA ASN A 196 -9.64 19.19 -2.71
C ASN A 196 -9.23 17.89 -1.98
N MET A 197 -8.57 16.97 -2.69
CA MET A 197 -7.99 15.76 -2.10
C MET A 197 -6.65 16.08 -1.43
N ILE A 198 -5.79 16.89 -2.07
CA ILE A 198 -4.50 17.34 -1.50
C ILE A 198 -4.68 18.00 -0.13
N ALA A 199 -5.71 18.83 0.05
CA ALA A 199 -6.00 19.49 1.33
C ALA A 199 -6.34 18.53 2.48
N LYS A 200 -6.86 17.34 2.19
CA LYS A 200 -7.10 16.27 3.18
C LYS A 200 -5.91 15.32 3.29
N PHE A 201 -5.23 15.12 2.18
CA PHE A 201 -4.14 14.18 2.02
C PHE A 201 -2.89 14.62 2.76
N LEU A 202 -2.47 15.89 2.65
CA LEU A 202 -1.23 16.36 3.28
C LEU A 202 -1.26 16.27 4.82
N PRO A 203 -2.33 16.71 5.52
CA PRO A 203 -2.42 16.50 6.97
C PRO A 203 -2.41 15.02 7.35
N TRP A 204 -3.11 14.17 6.59
CA TRP A 204 -3.11 12.73 6.82
C TRP A 204 -1.74 12.08 6.62
N LEU A 205 -1.04 12.45 5.55
CA LEU A 205 0.32 12.00 5.26
C LEU A 205 1.25 12.44 6.39
N SER A 206 1.18 13.70 6.81
CA SER A 206 1.95 14.22 7.95
C SER A 206 1.69 13.44 9.24
N SER A 207 0.44 13.03 9.50
CA SER A 207 0.10 12.24 10.69
C SER A 207 0.62 10.80 10.65
N SER A 208 0.99 10.31 9.46
CA SER A 208 1.43 8.94 9.22
C SER A 208 2.96 8.78 9.15
N ILE A 209 3.70 9.87 9.30
CA ILE A 209 5.17 9.92 9.15
C ILE A 209 5.83 10.55 10.39
N SER A 210 7.12 10.30 10.59
CA SER A 210 7.89 10.88 11.69
C SER A 210 8.16 12.37 11.46
N SER A 211 8.56 13.08 12.52
CA SER A 211 8.95 14.49 12.40
C SER A 211 10.11 14.71 11.43
N ASP A 212 11.06 13.77 11.37
CA ASP A 212 12.22 13.86 10.48
C ASP A 212 11.82 13.62 9.02
N GLU A 213 10.94 12.65 8.79
CA GLU A 213 10.35 12.37 7.47
C GLU A 213 9.49 13.55 7.00
N HIS A 214 8.72 14.17 7.88
CA HIS A 214 7.94 15.37 7.59
C HIS A 214 8.84 16.53 7.19
N GLN A 215 9.93 16.78 7.93
CA GLN A 215 10.87 17.83 7.57
C GLN A 215 11.53 17.55 6.21
N SER A 216 11.83 16.29 5.91
CA SER A 216 12.41 15.85 4.63
C SER A 216 11.42 16.02 3.48
N MET A 217 10.14 15.68 3.72
CA MET A 217 9.04 15.90 2.79
C MET A 217 8.90 17.38 2.43
N CYS A 218 8.85 18.27 3.42
CA CYS A 218 8.63 19.69 3.12
C CYS A 218 9.86 20.33 2.45
N LYS A 219 11.08 19.89 2.80
CA LYS A 219 12.31 20.25 2.05
C LYS A 219 12.22 19.81 0.59
N LEU A 220 11.74 18.59 0.33
CA LEU A 220 11.56 18.07 -1.02
C LEU A 220 10.51 18.87 -1.79
N LEU A 221 9.33 19.07 -1.23
CA LEU A 221 8.24 19.83 -1.87
C LEU A 221 8.66 21.28 -2.15
N GLY A 222 9.49 21.87 -1.28
CA GLY A 222 10.12 23.17 -1.52
C GLY A 222 11.05 23.21 -2.74
N LYS A 223 11.63 22.08 -3.17
CA LYS A 223 12.47 21.98 -4.36
C LYS A 223 11.69 21.60 -5.62
N VAL A 224 10.63 20.79 -5.46
CA VAL A 224 9.86 20.24 -6.58
C VAL A 224 8.78 21.22 -7.07
N ILE A 225 8.11 21.92 -6.16
CA ILE A 225 7.01 22.82 -6.52
C ILE A 225 7.62 24.07 -7.20
N PRO A 226 7.19 24.43 -8.43
CA PRO A 226 7.64 25.63 -9.13
C PRO A 226 7.40 26.94 -8.34
N GLU A 227 8.22 27.97 -8.57
CA GLU A 227 8.26 29.20 -7.75
C GLU A 227 7.11 30.19 -8.00
N GLU A 228 6.21 29.92 -8.94
CA GLU A 228 5.11 30.81 -9.31
C GLU A 228 4.22 31.16 -8.10
N LYS A 229 3.87 32.44 -7.97
CA LYS A 229 3.16 33.00 -6.81
C LYS A 229 1.85 32.28 -6.43
N LEU A 230 1.13 31.72 -7.40
CA LEU A 230 -0.12 30.99 -7.16
C LEU A 230 0.10 29.59 -6.56
N LEU A 231 1.27 28.98 -6.82
CA LEU A 231 1.63 27.65 -6.33
C LEU A 231 2.25 27.69 -4.92
N GLN A 232 2.67 28.86 -4.45
CA GLN A 232 3.16 29.04 -3.07
C GLN A 232 2.07 28.80 -2.01
N GLN A 233 0.78 28.94 -2.35
CA GLN A 233 -0.32 28.60 -1.44
C GLN A 233 -0.37 27.10 -1.11
N VAL A 234 0.06 26.24 -2.03
CA VAL A 234 0.18 24.79 -1.79
C VAL A 234 1.33 24.51 -0.81
N ARG A 235 2.45 25.25 -0.89
CA ARG A 235 3.51 25.18 0.13
C ARG A 235 2.98 25.57 1.51
N THR A 236 2.14 26.61 1.63
CA THR A 236 1.63 27.00 2.95
C THR A 236 0.75 25.92 3.61
N LEU A 237 0.06 25.08 2.83
CA LEU A 237 -0.70 23.93 3.35
C LEU A 237 0.19 22.77 3.82
N THR A 238 1.43 22.68 3.33
CA THR A 238 2.42 21.68 3.78
C THR A 238 3.17 22.07 5.04
N TRP A 239 3.03 23.32 5.51
CA TRP A 239 3.77 23.87 6.65
C TRP A 239 2.94 24.07 7.93
N THR A 240 1.66 23.68 7.92
CA THR A 240 0.75 23.68 9.07
C THR A 240 0.41 22.27 9.49
#